data_AF-A0A392SV69-F1
#
_entry.id   AF-A0A392SV69-F1
#
_cell.length_a   1.000
_cell.length_b   1.000
_cell.length_c   1.000
_cell.angle_alpha   90.00
_cell.angle_beta   90.00
_cell.angle_gamma   90.00
#
_symmetry.space_group_name_H-M   'P 1'
#
loop_
_entity.id
_entity.type
_entity.pdbx_description
1 polymer ?
#
loop_
_entity_poly.entity_id
_entity_poly.type
_entity_poly.pdbx_seq_one_letter_code
_entity_poly.pdbx_strand_id
1 'polypeptide(L)' 'TPPGEDTTLPWTLSVDGASNIRGSGAGVVLEGPHGVLIEQSLRFTLKASNNQEEYETLITGMKLAK' A
#
# COMPACT_ATOMS: atom_id res chain seq x y z
N THR A 1 -3.18 36.13 14.62
CA THR A 1 -3.56 34.70 14.66
C THR A 1 -2.84 34.04 13.50
N PRO A 2 -1.89 33.11 13.71
CA PRO A 2 -1.22 32.49 12.57
C PRO A 2 -2.22 31.64 11.77
N PRO A 3 -1.98 31.48 10.46
CA PRO A 3 -2.96 31.04 9.48
C PRO A 3 -3.24 29.54 9.62
N GLY A 4 -4.46 29.17 9.21
CA GLY A 4 -5.11 27.87 9.38
C GLY A 4 -4.18 26.66 9.29
N GLU A 5 -4.23 25.86 10.34
CA GLU A 5 -3.89 24.44 10.33
C GLU A 5 -4.80 23.80 9.27
N ASP A 6 -4.31 23.67 8.04
CA ASP A 6 -4.95 22.88 7.00
C ASP A 6 -4.94 21.45 7.52
N THR A 7 -6.06 21.03 8.11
CA THR A 7 -6.28 19.70 8.68
C THR A 7 -6.34 18.70 7.54
N THR A 8 -5.21 18.50 6.87
CA THR A 8 -4.94 17.37 5.99
C THR A 8 -4.99 16.15 6.88
N LEU A 9 -6.16 15.53 6.99
CA LEU A 9 -6.31 14.29 7.73
C LEU A 9 -5.24 13.30 7.21
N PRO A 10 -4.51 12.62 8.10
CA PRO A 10 -3.44 11.73 7.69
C PRO A 10 -4.01 10.62 6.80
N TRP A 11 -3.27 10.26 5.74
CA TRP A 11 -3.60 9.09 4.94
C TRP A 11 -3.14 7.82 5.67
N THR A 12 -4.03 6.84 5.78
CA THR A 12 -3.72 5.51 6.31
C THR A 12 -3.48 4.55 5.14
N LEU A 13 -2.31 3.92 5.11
CA LEU A 13 -1.97 2.89 4.14
C LEU A 13 -2.04 1.52 4.83
N SER A 14 -2.93 0.67 4.35
CA SER A 14 -3.05 -0.74 4.75
C SER A 14 -2.64 -1.62 3.58
N VAL A 15 -1.86 -2.68 3.84
CA VAL A 15 -1.47 -3.61 2.80
C VAL A 15 -1.57 -5.05 3.32
N ASP A 16 -2.26 -5.89 2.55
CA ASP A 16 -2.46 -7.31 2.83
C ASP A 16 -1.87 -8.17 1.72
N GLY A 17 -1.18 -9.25 2.09
CA GLY A 17 -0.48 -10.13 1.17
C GLY A 17 -1.11 -11.52 1.11
N ALA A 18 -1.27 -12.07 -0.09
CA ALA A 18 -1.71 -13.45 -0.28
C ALA A 18 -0.73 -14.22 -1.17
N SER A 19 -0.36 -15.44 -0.78
CA SER A 19 0.51 -16.30 -1.57
C SER A 19 -0.07 -17.71 -1.71
N ASN A 20 0.07 -18.30 -2.90
CA ASN A 20 -0.30 -19.67 -3.17
C ASN A 20 0.71 -20.35 -4.13
N ILE A 21 0.50 -21.63 -4.43
CA ILE A 21 1.43 -22.41 -5.28
C ILE A 21 1.54 -21.87 -6.72
N ARG A 22 0.56 -21.08 -7.17
CA ARG A 22 0.49 -20.50 -8.52
C ARG A 22 1.06 -19.08 -8.59
N GLY A 23 1.44 -18.48 -7.47
CA GLY A 23 1.99 -17.14 -7.38
C GLY A 23 1.48 -16.37 -6.15
N SER A 24 1.83 -15.10 -6.08
CA SER A 24 1.45 -14.21 -4.98
C SER A 24 0.69 -12.97 -5.46
N GLY A 25 0.09 -12.25 -4.53
CA GLY A 25 -0.57 -10.98 -4.75
C GLY A 25 -0.56 -10.14 -3.48
N ALA A 26 -0.80 -8.84 -3.64
CA ALA A 26 -0.98 -7.91 -2.54
C ALA A 26 -2.17 -6.99 -2.82
N GLY A 27 -2.99 -6.76 -1.80
CA GLY A 27 -4.02 -5.72 -1.78
C GLY A 27 -3.50 -4.51 -1.01
N VAL A 28 -3.61 -3.33 -1.60
CA VAL A 28 -3.24 -2.05 -1.01
C VAL A 28 -4.52 -1.24 -0.84
N VAL A 29 -4.75 -0.72 0.36
CA VAL A 29 -5.87 0.18 0.68
C VAL A 29 -5.30 1.49 1.21
N LEU A 30 -5.72 2.61 0.62
CA LEU A 30 -5.39 3.95 1.05
C LEU A 30 -6.67 4.64 1.55
N GLU A 31 -6.72 4.97 2.83
CA GLU A 31 -7.81 5.71 3.44
C GLU A 31 -7.36 7.15 3.64
N GLY A 32 -8.03 8.09 2.99
CA GLY A 32 -7.73 9.51 3.00
C GLY A 32 -8.73 10.34 3.79
N PRO A 33 -8.45 11.66 3.90
CA PRO A 33 -9.39 12.64 4.41
C PRO A 33 -10.77 12.50 3.75
N HIS A 34 -11.84 12.76 4.51
CA HIS A 34 -13.20 12.82 3.98
C HIS A 34 -13.73 11.48 3.43
N GLY A 35 -13.17 10.35 3.87
CA GLY A 35 -13.65 9.01 3.50
C GLY A 35 -13.22 8.59 2.09
N VAL A 36 -12.18 9.22 1.53
CA VAL A 36 -11.57 8.75 0.27
C VAL A 36 -10.95 7.38 0.52
N LEU A 37 -11.31 6.39 -0.29
CA LEU A 37 -10.78 5.03 -0.20
C LEU A 37 -10.26 4.60 -1.56
N ILE A 38 -8.98 4.22 -1.62
CA ILE A 38 -8.30 3.78 -2.84
C ILE A 38 -7.85 2.35 -2.65
N GLU A 39 -8.41 1.43 -3.43
CA GLU A 39 -8.05 0.01 -3.40
C GLU A 39 -7.28 -0.36 -4.68
N GLN A 40 -6.15 -1.04 -4.49
CA GLN A 40 -5.28 -1.50 -5.57
C GLN A 40 -4.89 -2.94 -5.31
N SER A 41 -4.95 -3.79 -6.33
CA SER A 41 -4.53 -5.18 -6.23
C SER A 41 -3.41 -5.46 -7.22
N LEU A 42 -2.26 -5.87 -6.70
CA LEU A 42 -1.12 -6.30 -7.50
C LEU A 42 -1.07 -7.82 -7.50
N ARG A 43 -0.89 -8.38 -8.70
CA ARG A 43 -0.64 -9.81 -8.87
C ARG A 43 0.81 -10.00 -9.29
N PHE A 44 1.54 -10.79 -8.52
CA PHE A 44 2.90 -11.16 -8.80
C PHE A 44 2.95 -12.58 -9.34
N THR A 45 3.70 -12.78 -10.41
CA THR A 45 3.98 -14.13 -10.95
C THR A 45 5.08 -14.85 -10.15
N LEU A 46 5.62 -14.19 -9.13
CA LEU A 46 6.69 -14.70 -8.28
C LEU A 46 6.10 -15.59 -7.18
N LYS A 47 6.85 -16.63 -6.84
CA LYS A 47 6.55 -17.50 -5.70
C LYS A 47 7.05 -16.80 -4.44
N ALA A 48 6.33 -15.77 -3.98
CA ALA A 48 6.70 -15.11 -2.73
C ALA A 48 6.49 -16.12 -1.59
N SER A 49 7.55 -16.38 -0.82
CA SER A 49 7.34 -16.84 0.55
C SER A 49 6.49 -15.76 1.23
N ASN A 50 5.63 -16.10 2.18
CA ASN A 50 4.72 -15.18 2.85
C ASN A 50 5.45 -14.09 3.70
N ASN A 51 6.40 -13.35 3.14
CA ASN A 51 7.12 -12.31 3.85
C ASN A 51 6.59 -10.94 3.41
N GLN A 52 5.75 -10.36 4.27
CA GLN A 52 5.28 -8.97 4.19
C GLN A 52 6.40 -8.00 3.79
N GLU A 53 7.61 -8.23 4.31
CA GLU A 53 8.79 -7.40 4.10
C GLU A 53 9.27 -7.34 2.64
N GLU A 54 9.13 -8.42 1.86
CA GLU A 54 9.56 -8.44 0.46
C GLU A 54 8.63 -7.59 -0.42
N TYR A 55 7.32 -7.61 -0.14
CA TYR A 55 6.40 -6.74 -0.88
C TYR A 55 6.49 -5.29 -0.39
N GLU A 56 6.66 -5.04 0.92
CA GLU A 56 6.83 -3.67 1.43
C GLU A 56 8.09 -3.02 0.86
N THR A 57 9.16 -3.80 0.70
CA THR A 57 10.37 -3.37 0.01
C THR A 57 10.10 -3.04 -1.45
N LEU A 58 9.32 -3.85 -2.17
CA LEU A 58 8.95 -3.58 -3.56
C LEU A 58 8.08 -2.32 -3.71
N ILE A 59 7.07 -2.15 -2.85
CA ILE A 59 6.23 -0.94 -2.84
C ILE A 59 7.05 0.30 -2.48
N THR A 60 7.97 0.19 -1.52
CA THR A 60 8.90 1.26 -1.15
C THR A 60 9.84 1.60 -2.31
N GLY A 61 10.36 0.59 -3.03
CA GLY A 61 11.13 0.77 -4.25
C GLY A 61 10.35 1.47 -5.37
N MET A 62 9.06 1.12 -5.55
CA MET A 62 8.17 1.79 -6.50
C MET A 62 7.89 3.25 -6.12
N LYS A 63 7.77 3.58 -4.82
CA LYS A 63 7.64 4.97 -4.34
C LYS A 63 8.93 5.79 -4.49
N LEU A 64 10.09 5.13 -4.46
CA LEU A 64 11.41 5.77 -4.62
C LEU A 64 11.79 6.03 -6.07
N ALA A 65 11.18 5.32 -7.03
CA ALA A 65 11.32 5.64 -8.45
C ALA A 65 10.51 6.91 -8.77
N LYS A 66 11.22 8.03 -8.93
CA LYS A 66 10.69 9.35 -9.28
C LYS A 66 10.18 9.42 -10.71
#